data_AF-S3X095-F1
#
_entry.id   AF-S3X095-F1
#
_cell.length_a   1.000
_cell.length_b   1.000
_cell.length_c   1.000
_cell.angle_alpha   90.00
_cell.angle_beta   90.00
_cell.angle_gamma   90.00
#
_symmetry.space_group_name_H-M   'P 1'
#
loop_
_entity.id
_entity.type
_entity.pdbx_description
1 polymer ?
#
loop_
_entity_poly.entity_id
_entity_poly.type
_entity_poly.pdbx_seq_one_letter_code
_entity_poly.pdbx_strand_id
1 'polypeptide(L)'
;MSHSDDEQVLPLAAGEHSPVPGAVKIASQDMAGRSHTTRTKARLAALDILFEADLLESDLLDSLTRRMDDPEITVREFTQQIVAGVRDYQRDIDARINSASARDWPIERMPRIDRNIARIAVWELDHTDTDLKVIISEALEMAAELSTDDSEKFLNGLLASAAADHRNARPPEEEDQDEY
;
A
#
# COMPACT_ATOMS: atom_id res chain seq x y z
N MET A 1 -19.14 -47.52 -30.77
CA MET A 1 -17.83 -47.87 -30.16
C MET A 1 -16.77 -47.08 -30.90
N SER A 2 -16.42 -45.92 -30.35
CA SER A 2 -15.13 -45.64 -29.65
C SER A 2 -14.08 -45.20 -30.67
N HIS A 3 -13.87 -43.89 -30.86
CA HIS A 3 -12.91 -43.04 -30.11
C HIS A 3 -11.50 -43.64 -30.07
N SER A 4 -10.53 -43.00 -30.74
CA SER A 4 -9.72 -41.95 -30.09
C SER A 4 -8.83 -41.25 -31.13
N ASP A 5 -8.87 -39.92 -31.09
CA ASP A 5 -7.98 -38.99 -31.78
C ASP A 5 -6.59 -39.00 -31.11
N ASP A 6 -5.53 -39.01 -31.92
CA ASP A 6 -4.15 -38.73 -31.51
C ASP A 6 -3.93 -37.20 -31.55
N GLU A 7 -4.05 -36.55 -30.40
CA GLU A 7 -3.71 -35.13 -30.25
C GLU A 7 -2.27 -35.03 -29.71
N GLN A 8 -1.34 -34.62 -30.57
CA GLN A 8 0.05 -34.36 -30.20
C GLN A 8 0.12 -33.14 -29.29
N VAL A 9 0.56 -33.35 -28.04
CA VAL A 9 0.77 -32.28 -27.06
C VAL A 9 2.08 -31.55 -27.37
N LEU A 10 1.98 -30.28 -27.76
CA LEU A 10 3.11 -29.34 -27.82
C LEU A 10 3.42 -28.81 -26.41
N PRO A 11 4.70 -28.60 -26.03
CA PRO A 11 5.05 -28.08 -24.71
C PRO A 11 4.74 -26.58 -24.59
N LEU A 12 4.09 -26.21 -23.49
CA LEU A 12 3.73 -24.84 -23.11
C LEU A 12 4.96 -23.98 -22.74
N ALA A 13 4.95 -22.72 -23.15
CA ALA A 13 5.93 -21.71 -22.76
C ALA A 13 5.65 -21.17 -21.34
N ALA A 14 6.71 -20.78 -20.63
CA ALA A 14 6.64 -20.27 -19.26
C ALA A 14 6.10 -18.82 -19.21
N GLY A 15 5.04 -18.58 -18.43
CA GLY A 15 4.59 -17.21 -18.13
C GLY A 15 3.11 -16.97 -17.86
N GLU A 16 2.23 -17.98 -17.86
CA GLU A 16 0.79 -17.77 -17.62
C GLU A 16 0.30 -18.54 -16.39
N HIS A 17 -0.20 -17.83 -15.38
CA HIS A 17 -1.00 -18.42 -14.32
C HIS A 17 -2.43 -18.66 -14.81
N SER A 18 -2.97 -19.85 -14.60
CA SER A 18 -4.36 -20.18 -14.92
C SER A 18 -5.35 -19.31 -14.15
N PRO A 19 -6.50 -18.94 -14.75
CA PRO A 19 -7.52 -18.15 -14.08
C PRO A 19 -8.14 -18.94 -12.92
N VAL A 20 -8.38 -18.27 -11.79
CA VAL A 20 -9.07 -18.85 -10.63
C VAL A 20 -10.57 -19.01 -10.97
N PRO A 21 -11.17 -20.21 -10.86
CA PRO A 21 -12.59 -20.41 -11.12
C PRO A 21 -13.47 -19.62 -10.14
N GLY A 22 -14.35 -18.75 -10.66
CA GLY A 22 -15.36 -18.03 -9.86
C GLY A 22 -15.31 -16.50 -9.90
N ALA A 23 -14.53 -15.89 -10.79
CA ALA A 23 -14.48 -14.44 -10.96
C ALA A 23 -15.85 -13.88 -11.43
N VAL A 24 -16.66 -13.43 -10.48
CA VAL A 24 -17.83 -12.59 -10.73
C VAL A 24 -17.35 -11.15 -10.80
N LYS A 25 -17.46 -10.55 -11.98
CA LYS A 25 -17.14 -9.15 -12.23
C LYS A 25 -18.22 -8.27 -11.59
N ILE A 26 -17.93 -7.66 -10.44
CA ILE A 26 -18.79 -6.61 -9.88
C ILE A 26 -18.22 -5.27 -10.35
N ALA A 27 -19.04 -4.51 -11.07
CA ALA A 27 -18.63 -3.27 -11.72
C ALA A 27 -18.40 -2.14 -10.69
N SER A 28 -17.35 -1.37 -10.95
CA SER A 28 -16.84 -0.18 -10.27
C SER A 28 -17.80 1.04 -10.37
N GLN A 29 -19.09 0.87 -10.08
CA GLN A 29 -20.11 1.92 -10.22
C GLN A 29 -20.56 2.60 -8.90
N ASP A 30 -20.06 2.20 -7.72
CA ASP A 30 -20.55 2.75 -6.44
C ASP A 30 -19.64 3.82 -5.77
N MET A 31 -18.50 4.22 -6.36
CA MET A 31 -17.50 5.07 -5.67
C MET A 31 -17.59 6.58 -5.95
N ALA A 32 -18.42 7.03 -6.89
CA ALA A 32 -18.44 8.43 -7.36
C ALA A 32 -19.09 9.47 -6.41
N GLY A 33 -19.39 9.11 -5.15
CA GLY A 33 -20.19 9.92 -4.23
C GLY A 33 -19.49 10.37 -2.93
N ARG A 34 -18.23 10.03 -2.70
CA ARG A 34 -17.57 10.24 -1.39
C ARG A 34 -16.65 11.46 -1.43
N SER A 35 -16.94 12.48 -0.63
CA SER A 35 -16.03 13.63 -0.45
C SER A 35 -14.86 13.21 0.42
N HIS A 36 -13.69 13.02 -0.18
CA HIS A 36 -12.47 12.67 0.57
C HIS A 36 -12.09 13.75 1.58
N THR A 37 -11.68 13.30 2.77
CA THR A 37 -11.18 14.21 3.82
C THR A 37 -9.89 14.91 3.36
N THR A 38 -9.51 15.98 4.05
CA THR A 38 -8.23 16.66 3.79
C THR A 38 -7.03 15.72 3.94
N ARG A 39 -7.09 14.78 4.91
CA ARG A 39 -6.03 13.78 5.12
C ARG A 39 -6.01 12.73 4.01
N THR A 40 -7.17 12.25 3.59
CA THR A 40 -7.28 11.31 2.46
C THR A 40 -6.71 11.92 1.18
N LYS A 41 -7.06 13.18 0.86
CA LYS A 41 -6.48 13.91 -0.29
C LYS A 41 -4.97 14.09 -0.17
N ALA A 42 -4.46 14.28 1.05
CA ALA A 42 -3.02 14.41 1.28
C ALA A 42 -2.28 13.08 1.09
N ARG A 43 -2.87 11.95 1.47
CA ARG A 43 -2.32 10.60 1.22
C ARG A 43 -2.29 10.27 -0.26
N LEU A 44 -3.37 10.55 -0.99
CA LEU A 44 -3.42 10.37 -2.45
C LEU A 44 -2.32 11.19 -3.14
N ALA A 45 -2.17 12.46 -2.75
CA ALA A 45 -1.10 13.29 -3.31
C ALA A 45 0.31 12.78 -2.94
N ALA A 46 0.51 12.20 -1.75
CA ALA A 46 1.77 11.57 -1.39
C ALA A 46 2.02 10.30 -2.21
N LEU A 47 0.99 9.47 -2.41
CA LEU A 47 1.06 8.27 -3.23
C LEU A 47 1.47 8.59 -4.67
N ASP A 48 0.92 9.65 -5.27
CA ASP A 48 1.32 10.11 -6.60
C ASP A 48 2.82 10.46 -6.66
N ILE A 49 3.32 11.19 -5.67
CA ILE A 49 4.74 11.59 -5.61
C ILE A 49 5.64 10.37 -5.42
N LEU A 50 5.25 9.44 -4.54
CA LEU A 50 5.99 8.20 -4.31
C LEU A 50 6.02 7.33 -5.57
N PHE A 51 4.88 7.19 -6.25
CA PHE A 51 4.78 6.44 -7.50
C PHE A 51 5.61 7.07 -8.61
N GLU A 52 5.57 8.39 -8.75
CA GLU A 52 6.38 9.13 -9.71
C GLU A 52 7.88 8.92 -9.48
N ALA A 53 8.35 9.07 -8.23
CA ALA A 53 9.74 8.86 -7.88
C ALA A 53 10.19 7.41 -8.14
N ASP A 54 9.35 6.44 -7.77
CA ASP A 54 9.58 5.03 -8.07
C ASP A 54 9.70 4.81 -9.59
N LEU A 55 8.77 5.36 -10.37
CA LEU A 55 8.69 5.17 -11.83
C LEU A 55 9.89 5.80 -12.56
N LEU A 56 10.35 6.95 -12.10
CA LEU A 56 11.48 7.69 -12.66
C LEU A 56 12.84 7.31 -12.03
N GLU A 57 12.83 6.43 -11.04
CA GLU A 57 14.01 6.04 -10.25
C GLU A 57 14.74 7.28 -9.68
N SER A 58 13.97 8.27 -9.20
CA SER A 58 14.46 9.54 -8.66
C SER A 58 14.35 9.61 -7.14
N ASP A 59 15.02 10.59 -6.53
CA ASP A 59 14.83 10.88 -5.10
C ASP A 59 13.40 11.41 -4.84
N LEU A 60 12.83 11.01 -3.70
CA LEU A 60 11.48 11.39 -3.29
C LEU A 60 11.35 12.89 -3.01
N LEU A 61 12.38 13.51 -2.43
CA LEU A 61 12.37 14.94 -2.15
C LEU A 61 12.50 15.75 -3.43
N ASP A 62 13.25 15.27 -4.43
CA ASP A 62 13.30 15.93 -5.74
C ASP A 62 11.91 15.96 -6.40
N SER A 63 11.15 14.85 -6.33
CA SER A 63 9.77 14.80 -6.83
C SER A 63 8.82 15.68 -6.02
N LEU A 64 8.99 15.76 -4.70
CA LEU A 64 8.24 16.66 -3.84
C LEU A 64 8.52 18.14 -4.18
N THR A 65 9.79 18.51 -4.30
CA THR A 65 10.22 19.87 -4.63
C THR A 65 9.66 20.30 -5.99
N ARG A 66 9.75 19.45 -7.02
CA ARG A 66 9.13 19.74 -8.33
C ARG A 66 7.63 20.02 -8.21
N ARG A 67 6.92 19.29 -7.35
CA ARG A 67 5.48 19.51 -7.12
C ARG A 67 5.20 20.80 -6.35
N MET A 68 6.08 21.20 -5.44
CA MET A 68 5.97 22.44 -4.66
C MET A 68 6.34 23.69 -5.46
N ASP A 69 7.23 23.56 -6.45
CA ASP A 69 7.64 24.66 -7.34
C ASP A 69 6.62 24.96 -8.44
N ASP A 70 5.64 24.08 -8.65
CA ASP A 70 4.54 24.32 -9.58
C ASP A 70 3.52 25.31 -8.96
N PRO A 71 3.36 26.52 -9.53
CA PRO A 71 2.49 27.54 -8.96
C PRO A 71 0.99 27.19 -9.02
N GLU A 72 0.60 26.20 -9.83
CA GLU A 72 -0.78 25.73 -9.93
C GLU A 72 -1.12 24.67 -8.86
N ILE A 73 -0.11 24.15 -8.15
CA ILE A 73 -0.26 23.04 -7.22
C ILE A 73 0.00 23.50 -5.78
N THR A 74 -0.97 23.25 -4.90
CA THR A 74 -0.79 23.42 -3.46
C THR A 74 -0.54 22.06 -2.80
N VAL A 75 0.70 21.83 -2.35
CA VAL A 75 1.06 20.61 -1.61
C VAL A 75 0.73 20.79 -0.13
N ARG A 76 -0.13 19.92 0.39
CA ARG A 76 -0.56 19.95 1.80
C ARG A 76 0.60 19.59 2.73
N GLU A 77 0.60 20.14 3.93
CA GLU A 77 1.61 19.84 4.95
C GLU A 77 1.69 18.34 5.24
N PHE A 78 0.55 17.67 5.40
CA PHE A 78 0.53 16.22 5.66
C PHE A 78 1.10 15.41 4.47
N THR A 79 0.97 15.89 3.23
CA THR A 79 1.64 15.27 2.07
C THR A 79 3.15 15.38 2.20
N GLN A 80 3.66 16.57 2.56
CA GLN A 80 5.09 16.78 2.76
C GLN A 80 5.64 15.89 3.89
N GLN A 81 4.91 15.78 5.00
CA GLN A 81 5.28 14.92 6.14
C GLN A 81 5.37 13.44 5.73
N ILE A 82 4.38 12.92 4.99
CA ILE A 82 4.40 11.54 4.49
C ILE A 82 5.62 11.32 3.58
N VAL A 83 5.85 12.19 2.59
CA VAL A 83 6.93 11.98 1.61
C VAL A 83 8.29 12.07 2.28
N ALA A 84 8.53 13.08 3.11
CA ALA A 84 9.78 13.22 3.85
C ALA A 84 10.00 12.05 4.81
N GLY A 85 8.95 11.67 5.55
CA GLY A 85 9.00 10.56 6.49
C GLY A 85 9.28 9.21 5.82
N VAL A 86 8.59 8.89 4.72
CA VAL A 86 8.85 7.66 3.96
C VAL A 86 10.29 7.66 3.42
N ARG A 87 10.78 8.80 2.93
CA ARG A 87 12.16 8.92 2.43
C ARG A 87 13.19 8.71 3.55
N ASP A 88 13.00 9.34 4.69
CA ASP A 88 13.96 9.31 5.80
C ASP A 88 14.01 7.94 6.51
N TYR A 89 12.87 7.22 6.55
CA TYR A 89 12.75 5.90 7.19
C TYR A 89 12.61 4.74 6.20
N GLN A 90 12.92 4.96 4.91
CA GLN A 90 12.61 4.00 3.84
C GLN A 90 13.13 2.59 4.13
N ARG A 91 14.36 2.49 4.62
CA ARG A 91 14.99 1.20 4.92
C ARG A 91 14.25 0.42 6.00
N ASP A 92 13.83 1.10 7.06
CA ASP A 92 13.15 0.47 8.20
C ASP A 92 11.70 0.12 7.82
N ILE A 93 11.03 0.99 7.08
CA ILE A 93 9.71 0.75 6.49
C ILE A 93 9.74 -0.49 5.59
N ASP A 94 10.67 -0.55 4.62
CA ASP A 94 10.78 -1.67 3.69
C ASP A 94 11.14 -2.98 4.43
N ALA A 95 11.95 -2.91 5.49
CA ALA A 95 12.24 -4.06 6.34
C ALA A 95 10.99 -4.57 7.08
N ARG A 96 10.17 -3.67 7.64
CA ARG A 96 8.89 -4.04 8.28
C ARG A 96 7.88 -4.61 7.31
N ILE A 97 7.80 -4.06 6.10
CA ILE A 97 6.94 -4.59 5.04
C ILE A 97 7.37 -6.01 4.68
N ASN A 98 8.68 -6.24 4.51
CA ASN A 98 9.23 -7.56 4.22
C ASN A 98 8.99 -8.56 5.36
N SER A 99 9.11 -8.15 6.63
CA SER A 99 8.84 -9.05 7.77
C SER A 99 7.36 -9.41 7.90
N ALA A 100 6.47 -8.48 7.56
CA ALA A 100 5.02 -8.67 7.58
C ALA A 100 4.49 -9.41 6.35
N SER A 101 5.28 -9.51 5.28
CA SER A 101 4.90 -10.20 4.05
C SER A 101 5.09 -11.72 4.17
N ALA A 102 4.42 -12.49 3.31
CA ALA A 102 4.60 -13.94 3.25
C ALA A 102 6.09 -14.27 2.95
N ARG A 103 6.60 -15.37 3.53
CA ARG A 103 8.03 -15.75 3.58
C ARG A 103 8.80 -15.78 2.24
N ASP A 104 8.13 -15.68 1.09
CA ASP A 104 8.74 -15.68 -0.24
C ASP A 104 8.20 -14.58 -1.18
N TRP A 105 7.56 -13.54 -0.63
CA TRP A 105 7.04 -12.40 -1.39
C TRP A 105 7.75 -11.10 -1.02
N PRO A 106 8.94 -10.84 -1.59
CA PRO A 106 9.69 -9.64 -1.27
C PRO A 106 8.99 -8.39 -1.82
N ILE A 107 9.17 -7.26 -1.13
CA ILE A 107 8.57 -5.97 -1.45
C ILE A 107 8.79 -5.54 -2.91
N GLU A 108 9.92 -5.91 -3.51
CA GLU A 108 10.24 -5.58 -4.90
C GLU A 108 9.30 -6.24 -5.92
N ARG A 109 8.63 -7.34 -5.55
CA ARG A 109 7.63 -8.03 -6.39
C ARG A 109 6.22 -7.45 -6.24
N MET A 110 6.00 -6.54 -5.29
CA MET A 110 4.71 -5.87 -5.16
C MET A 110 4.49 -4.91 -6.34
N PRO A 111 3.24 -4.77 -6.82
CA PRO A 111 2.87 -3.66 -7.69
C PRO A 111 3.34 -2.33 -7.07
N ARG A 112 3.84 -1.40 -7.89
CA ARG A 112 4.39 -0.12 -7.42
C ARG A 112 3.38 0.66 -6.55
N ILE A 113 2.10 0.65 -6.95
CA ILE A 113 1.01 1.26 -6.19
C ILE A 113 0.88 0.59 -4.82
N ASP A 114 0.71 -0.73 -4.76
CA ASP A 114 0.56 -1.48 -3.51
C ASP A 114 1.76 -1.29 -2.57
N ARG A 115 2.98 -1.34 -3.13
CA ARG A 115 4.21 -1.07 -2.38
C ARG A 115 4.19 0.32 -1.74
N ASN A 116 3.83 1.34 -2.50
CA ASN A 116 3.83 2.72 -2.00
C ASN A 116 2.68 2.98 -1.01
N ILE A 117 1.52 2.34 -1.20
CA ILE A 117 0.44 2.32 -0.20
C ILE A 117 0.93 1.69 1.11
N ALA A 118 1.61 0.53 1.03
CA ALA A 118 2.17 -0.13 2.21
C ALA A 118 3.22 0.75 2.91
N ARG A 119 4.10 1.42 2.17
CA ARG A 119 5.10 2.36 2.72
C ARG A 119 4.46 3.51 3.48
N ILE A 120 3.43 4.13 2.91
CA ILE A 120 2.69 5.22 3.58
C ILE A 120 2.04 4.71 4.87
N ALA A 121 1.34 3.58 4.80
CA ALA A 121 0.63 3.02 5.95
C ALA A 121 1.60 2.60 7.08
N VAL A 122 2.70 1.93 6.75
CA VAL A 122 3.73 1.52 7.71
C VAL A 122 4.43 2.71 8.33
N TRP A 123 4.71 3.77 7.55
CA TRP A 123 5.22 5.02 8.11
C TRP A 123 4.24 5.64 9.12
N GLU A 124 2.95 5.76 8.77
CA GLU A 124 1.94 6.31 9.67
C GLU A 124 1.79 5.48 10.95
N LEU A 125 1.87 4.14 10.84
CA LEU A 125 1.80 3.24 12.00
C LEU A 125 2.90 3.52 13.02
N ASP A 126 4.11 3.86 12.56
CA ASP A 126 5.27 4.00 13.45
C ASP A 126 5.54 5.43 13.91
N HIS A 127 5.13 6.42 13.11
CA HIS A 127 5.59 7.80 13.27
C HIS A 127 4.46 8.79 13.50
N THR A 128 3.22 8.32 13.66
CA THR A 128 2.06 9.20 13.91
C THR A 128 1.14 8.62 14.97
N ASP A 129 0.35 9.49 15.61
CA ASP A 129 -0.72 9.08 16.54
C ASP A 129 -2.05 8.75 15.83
N THR A 130 -1.99 8.40 14.54
CA THR A 130 -3.19 8.10 13.75
C THR A 130 -3.73 6.72 14.15
N ASP A 131 -5.04 6.63 14.40
CA ASP A 131 -5.68 5.37 14.78
C ASP A 131 -5.41 4.27 13.75
N LEU A 132 -5.02 3.09 14.23
CA LEU A 132 -4.71 1.92 13.42
C LEU A 132 -5.80 1.58 12.40
N LYS A 133 -7.07 1.64 12.81
CA LYS A 133 -8.20 1.31 11.93
C LYS A 133 -8.34 2.33 10.81
N VAL A 134 -8.04 3.60 11.09
CA VAL A 134 -8.04 4.66 10.08
C VAL A 134 -6.93 4.42 9.07
N ILE A 135 -5.71 4.12 9.53
CA ILE A 135 -4.58 3.84 8.63
C ILE A 135 -4.90 2.66 7.69
N ILE A 136 -5.38 1.54 8.24
CA ILE A 136 -5.75 0.37 7.43
C ILE A 136 -6.88 0.73 6.45
N SER A 137 -7.96 1.36 6.94
CA SER A 137 -9.11 1.72 6.09
C SER A 137 -8.70 2.58 4.90
N GLU A 138 -7.85 3.58 5.12
CA GLU A 138 -7.39 4.49 4.06
C GLU A 138 -6.47 3.78 3.06
N ALA A 139 -5.62 2.87 3.53
CA ALA A 139 -4.79 2.05 2.64
C ALA A 139 -5.63 1.14 1.73
N LEU A 140 -6.68 0.53 2.28
CA LEU A 140 -7.59 -0.32 1.50
C LEU A 140 -8.42 0.50 0.52
N GLU A 141 -8.88 1.69 0.90
CA GLU A 141 -9.62 2.57 -0.02
C GLU A 141 -8.74 3.04 -1.19
N MET A 142 -7.47 3.40 -0.94
CA MET A 142 -6.52 3.71 -2.02
C MET A 142 -6.25 2.52 -2.94
N ALA A 143 -6.15 1.30 -2.38
CA ALA A 143 -5.94 0.10 -3.16
C ALA A 143 -7.15 -0.25 -4.03
N ALA A 144 -8.36 -0.08 -3.49
CA ALA A 144 -9.63 -0.25 -4.19
C ALA A 144 -9.74 0.66 -5.42
N GLU A 145 -9.27 1.90 -5.28
CA GLU A 145 -9.38 2.92 -6.31
C GLU A 145 -8.30 2.80 -7.40
N LEU A 146 -7.07 2.43 -7.02
CA LEU A 146 -5.88 2.58 -7.87
C LEU A 146 -5.21 1.25 -8.24
N SER A 147 -5.71 0.12 -7.74
CA SER A 147 -5.07 -1.19 -7.92
C SER A 147 -6.08 -2.29 -8.27
N THR A 148 -5.78 -3.54 -7.92
CA THR A 148 -6.60 -4.71 -8.26
C THR A 148 -7.44 -5.21 -7.08
N ASP A 149 -8.49 -5.97 -7.35
CA ASP A 149 -9.36 -6.56 -6.32
C ASP A 149 -8.59 -7.45 -5.31
N ASP A 150 -7.47 -8.04 -5.73
CA ASP A 150 -6.62 -8.85 -4.85
C ASP A 150 -5.70 -8.00 -3.96
N SER A 151 -5.44 -6.74 -4.34
CA SER A 151 -4.57 -5.82 -3.61
C SER A 151 -5.14 -5.44 -2.25
N GLU A 152 -6.45 -5.22 -2.13
CA GLU A 152 -7.10 -4.95 -0.84
C GLU A 152 -6.87 -6.09 0.17
N LYS A 153 -7.13 -7.34 -0.24
CA LYS A 153 -6.98 -8.51 0.63
C LYS A 153 -5.54 -8.69 1.06
N PHE A 154 -4.61 -8.54 0.11
CA PHE A 154 -3.18 -8.61 0.37
C PHE A 154 -2.74 -7.54 1.38
N LEU A 155 -3.05 -6.27 1.11
CA LEU A 155 -2.67 -5.15 1.99
C LEU A 155 -3.31 -5.27 3.37
N ASN A 156 -4.56 -5.73 3.46
CA ASN A 156 -5.21 -5.94 4.76
C ASN A 156 -4.43 -6.96 5.61
N GLY A 157 -4.04 -8.10 5.02
CA GLY A 157 -3.24 -9.12 5.71
C GLY A 157 -1.87 -8.60 6.13
N LEU A 158 -1.17 -7.91 5.22
CA LEU A 158 0.14 -7.33 5.47
C LEU A 158 0.11 -6.29 6.60
N LEU A 159 -0.82 -5.33 6.52
CA LEU A 159 -0.93 -4.25 7.50
C LEU A 159 -1.41 -4.76 8.87
N ALA A 160 -2.26 -5.78 8.90
CA ALA A 160 -2.62 -6.45 10.15
C ALA A 160 -1.40 -7.10 10.83
N SER A 161 -0.51 -7.75 10.06
CA SER A 161 0.74 -8.31 10.58
C SER A 161 1.69 -7.22 11.07
N ALA A 162 1.90 -6.18 10.25
CA ALA A 162 2.77 -5.06 10.63
C ALA A 162 2.28 -4.36 11.90
N ALA A 163 0.96 -4.15 12.04
CA ALA A 163 0.37 -3.54 13.23
C ALA A 163 0.47 -4.40 14.49
N ALA A 164 0.38 -5.73 14.36
CA ALA A 164 0.60 -6.64 15.47
C ALA A 164 2.05 -6.54 15.99
N ASP A 165 3.02 -6.46 15.09
CA ASP A 165 4.42 -6.28 15.44
C ASP A 165 4.68 -4.93 16.11
N HIS A 166 4.05 -3.84 15.64
CA HIS A 166 4.15 -2.51 16.25
C HIS A 166 3.68 -2.51 17.71
N ARG A 167 2.49 -3.10 17.97
CA ARG A 167 1.93 -3.20 19.32
C ARG A 167 2.80 -4.02 20.27
N ASN A 168 3.51 -5.02 19.77
CA ASN A 168 4.42 -5.82 20.60
C ASN A 168 5.74 -5.09 20.87
N ALA A 169 6.12 -4.12 20.02
CA ALA A 169 7.30 -3.29 20.19
C ALA A 169 7.07 -2.07 21.11
N ARG A 170 5.84 -1.52 21.15
CA ARG A 170 5.46 -0.48 22.11
C ARG A 170 5.27 -1.15 23.49
N PRO A 171 6.06 -0.81 24.53
CA PRO A 171 5.77 -1.29 25.88
C PRO A 171 4.34 -0.86 26.25
N PRO A 172 3.61 -1.66 27.05
CA PRO A 172 2.30 -1.25 27.54
C PRO A 172 2.47 0.12 28.18
N GLU A 173 1.69 1.11 27.73
CA GLU A 173 1.60 2.39 28.41
C GLU A 173 1.33 2.08 29.88
N GLU A 174 2.20 2.57 30.76
CA GLU A 174 1.94 2.53 32.20
C GLU A 174 0.61 3.27 32.37
N GLU A 175 -0.48 2.51 32.54
CA GLU A 175 -1.74 3.07 33.01
C GLU A 175 -1.37 3.81 34.29
N ASP A 176 -1.48 5.14 34.27
CA ASP A 176 -1.34 5.98 35.45
C ASP A 176 -2.29 5.40 36.50
N GLN A 177 -1.70 4.56 37.37
CA GLN A 177 -2.27 4.19 38.65
C GLN A 177 -2.12 5.44 39.50
N ASP A 178 -2.95 6.44 39.21
CA ASP A 178 -3.18 7.56 40.10
C ASP A 178 -3.75 6.96 41.39
N GLU A 179 -2.81 6.83 42.31
CA GLU A 179 -2.87 6.32 43.66
C GLU A 179 -3.87 7.12 44.51
N TYR A 180 -4.47 6.39 45.46
CA TYR A 180 -5.55 6.78 46.38
C TYR A 180 -5.32 8.05 47.22
#